data_AF-A0A2E2FJB4-F1
#
_entry.id   AF-A0A2E2FJB4-F1
#
_cell.length_a   1.000
_cell.length_b   1.000
_cell.length_c   1.000
_cell.angle_alpha   90.00
_cell.angle_beta   90.00
_cell.angle_gamma   90.00
#
_symmetry.space_group_name_H-M   'P 1'
#
loop_
_entity.id
_entity.type
_entity.pdbx_description
1 polymer ?
#
loop_
_entity_poly.entity_id
_entity_poly.type
_entity_poly.pdbx_seq_one_letter_code
_entity_poly.pdbx_strand_id
1 'polypeptide(L)'
;MKRKLPAVVFGIGIPLSLLASNEHGDPYASQFLAIFFLLIGAIVGGYISRKLNQPPVLGELLIGIIVGSILYEAGDHVAISIRHHTEIDHLISNYFEPGIESHSLETELAHSDISSETKGILTKLFNDAKYEQVYLYTHFTLLFSTIGVLLLLFMVGLEIRIKEMLKLGKVSFSLAFLGVLFPFLLGYLISKLLMHASDNVAIFMGATLGATSIGITARVLKDANVLHIKESKLILGAAVVDDILGLVLLAVLSLQNITFR
;
A
#
# COMPACT_ATOMS: atom_id res chain seq x y z
N MET A 1 0.96 41.59 15.76
CA MET A 1 -0.42 41.58 15.22
C MET A 1 -0.69 40.22 14.58
N LYS A 2 -1.07 39.20 15.38
CA LYS A 2 -1.39 37.84 14.91
C LYS A 2 -2.90 37.77 14.68
N ARG A 3 -3.35 37.71 13.42
CA ARG A 3 -4.76 37.46 13.09
C ARG A 3 -5.05 35.98 13.31
N LYS A 4 -5.88 35.67 14.31
CA LYS A 4 -6.56 34.37 14.41
C LYS A 4 -7.61 34.33 13.30
N LEU A 5 -7.52 33.34 12.40
CA LEU A 5 -8.63 33.00 11.52
C LEU A 5 -9.65 32.14 12.30
N PRO A 6 -10.96 32.30 12.04
CA PRO A 6 -12.01 31.58 12.75
C PRO A 6 -12.09 30.13 12.28
N ALA A 7 -12.27 29.22 13.23
CA ALA A 7 -12.57 27.82 13.00
C ALA A 7 -13.97 27.68 12.38
N VAL A 8 -14.02 27.55 11.05
CA VAL A 8 -15.18 27.03 10.33
C VAL A 8 -14.65 26.07 9.27
N VAL A 9 -14.33 24.85 9.70
CA VAL A 9 -14.22 23.68 8.81
C VAL A 9 -15.36 22.76 9.20
N PHE A 10 -16.49 22.96 8.52
CA PHE A 10 -17.65 22.09 8.62
C PHE A 10 -17.36 20.79 7.86
N GLY A 11 -17.42 19.66 8.58
CA GLY A 11 -17.69 18.30 8.09
C GLY A 11 -16.80 17.76 6.96
N ILE A 12 -15.74 17.03 7.32
CA ILE A 12 -15.13 15.88 6.60
C ILE A 12 -14.00 15.23 7.44
N GLY A 13 -13.48 15.90 8.48
CA GLY A 13 -12.42 15.36 9.34
C GLY A 13 -12.89 15.00 10.75
N ILE A 14 -13.83 14.06 10.91
CA ILE A 14 -14.05 13.48 12.24
C ILE A 14 -12.83 12.59 12.54
N PRO A 15 -12.06 12.85 13.62
CA PRO A 15 -11.00 11.94 14.02
C PRO A 15 -11.60 10.56 14.26
N LEU A 16 -10.98 9.49 13.75
CA LEU A 16 -11.49 8.13 13.91
C LEU A 16 -11.63 7.78 15.41
N SER A 17 -10.79 8.39 16.25
CA SER A 17 -10.81 8.34 17.70
C SER A 17 -12.00 9.05 18.38
N LEU A 18 -12.67 9.99 17.71
CA LEU A 18 -13.80 10.76 18.25
C LEU A 18 -15.15 10.06 18.04
N LEU A 19 -15.23 9.11 17.12
CA LEU A 19 -16.37 8.20 16.95
C LEU A 19 -16.43 7.12 18.05
N ALA A 20 -15.44 7.11 18.96
CA ALA A 20 -15.31 6.18 20.08
C ALA A 20 -15.79 6.77 21.42
N SER A 21 -16.90 7.53 21.44
CA SER A 21 -17.60 7.83 22.69
C SER A 21 -18.38 6.59 23.13
N ASN A 22 -17.75 5.83 24.03
CA ASN A 22 -18.26 4.60 24.66
C ASN A 22 -19.55 4.85 25.48
N GLU A 23 -20.72 4.81 24.85
CA GLU A 23 -21.97 4.55 25.57
C GLU A 23 -22.78 3.35 25.03
N HIS A 24 -22.36 2.70 23.93
CA HIS A 24 -23.05 1.52 23.39
C HIS A 24 -22.05 0.38 23.08
N GLY A 25 -22.32 -0.81 23.63
CA GLY A 25 -21.34 -1.89 23.92
C GLY A 25 -20.86 -2.78 22.77
N ASP A 26 -20.66 -2.29 21.55
CA ASP A 26 -20.02 -3.07 20.47
C ASP A 26 -18.60 -2.53 20.16
N PRO A 27 -17.54 -3.32 20.45
CA PRO A 27 -16.15 -2.90 20.19
C PRO A 27 -15.80 -2.76 18.71
N TYR A 28 -16.66 -3.26 17.79
CA TYR A 28 -16.45 -3.22 16.34
C TYR A 28 -17.28 -2.14 15.63
N ALA A 29 -18.23 -1.50 16.30
CA ALA A 29 -19.13 -0.52 15.66
C ALA A 29 -18.37 0.68 15.07
N SER A 30 -17.33 1.16 15.77
CA SER A 30 -16.42 2.22 15.32
C SER A 30 -15.68 1.84 14.03
N GLN A 31 -15.29 0.58 13.83
CA GLN A 31 -14.65 0.08 12.60
C GLN A 31 -15.58 0.13 11.42
N PHE A 32 -16.78 -0.41 11.58
CA PHE A 32 -17.75 -0.39 10.50
C PHE A 32 -18.08 1.05 10.10
N LEU A 33 -18.13 1.96 11.06
CA LEU A 33 -18.34 3.38 10.80
C LEU A 33 -17.15 4.04 10.07
N ALA A 34 -15.92 3.70 10.46
CA ALA A 34 -14.70 4.13 9.78
C ALA A 34 -14.66 3.68 8.31
N ILE A 35 -14.90 2.39 8.07
CA ILE A 35 -14.96 1.80 6.72
C ILE A 35 -16.10 2.43 5.93
N PHE A 36 -17.26 2.66 6.55
CA PHE A 36 -18.39 3.33 5.92
C PHE A 36 -18.02 4.72 5.39
N PHE A 37 -17.35 5.55 6.19
CA PHE A 37 -16.91 6.87 5.72
C PHE A 37 -15.82 6.80 4.65
N LEU A 38 -14.90 5.83 4.76
CA LEU A 38 -13.89 5.58 3.73
C LEU A 38 -14.56 5.19 2.39
N LEU A 39 -15.56 4.30 2.43
CA LEU A 39 -16.34 3.89 1.26
C LEU A 39 -17.13 5.05 0.67
N ILE A 40 -17.77 5.90 1.49
CA ILE A 40 -18.43 7.12 1.01
C ILE A 40 -17.43 8.00 0.28
N GLY A 41 -16.27 8.26 0.88
CA GLY A 41 -15.21 9.03 0.26
C GLY A 41 -14.79 8.46 -1.09
N ALA A 42 -14.56 7.14 -1.14
CA ALA A 42 -14.21 6.44 -2.38
C ALA A 42 -15.31 6.57 -3.45
N ILE A 43 -16.58 6.33 -3.09
CA ILE A 43 -17.73 6.46 -4.01
C ILE A 43 -17.82 7.89 -4.56
N VAL A 44 -17.67 8.90 -3.70
CA VAL A 44 -17.68 10.32 -4.12
C VAL A 44 -16.52 10.61 -5.07
N GLY A 45 -15.31 10.16 -4.74
CA GLY A 45 -14.13 10.31 -5.61
C GLY A 45 -14.31 9.65 -6.97
N GLY A 46 -14.83 8.42 -7.00
CA GLY A 46 -15.13 7.68 -8.22
C GLY A 46 -16.22 8.35 -9.06
N TYR A 47 -17.25 8.90 -8.43
CA TYR A 47 -18.30 9.68 -9.11
C TYR A 47 -17.72 10.95 -9.75
N ILE A 48 -16.90 11.71 -9.01
CA ILE A 48 -16.25 12.93 -9.52
C ILE A 48 -15.34 12.58 -10.70
N SER A 49 -14.54 11.52 -10.62
CA SER A 49 -13.65 11.10 -11.70
C SER A 49 -14.43 10.74 -12.97
N ARG A 50 -15.55 10.01 -12.82
CA ARG A 50 -16.43 9.70 -13.94
C ARG A 50 -17.00 10.95 -14.60
N LYS A 51 -17.38 11.96 -13.80
CA LYS A 51 -17.85 13.27 -14.31
C LYS A 51 -16.78 14.00 -15.11
N LEU A 52 -15.50 13.73 -14.85
CA LEU A 52 -14.34 14.28 -15.56
C LEU A 52 -13.85 13.39 -16.72
N ASN A 53 -14.62 12.38 -17.13
CA ASN A 53 -14.23 11.37 -18.13
C ASN A 53 -12.95 10.59 -17.78
N GLN A 54 -12.71 10.38 -16.48
CA GLN A 54 -11.61 9.58 -15.97
C GLN A 54 -12.13 8.27 -15.35
N PRO A 55 -11.32 7.18 -15.34
CA PRO A 55 -11.63 5.96 -14.62
C PRO A 55 -11.94 6.20 -13.13
N PRO A 56 -13.04 5.65 -12.56
CA PRO A 56 -13.42 5.85 -11.17
C PRO A 56 -12.32 5.53 -10.15
N VAL A 57 -11.54 4.46 -10.38
CA VAL A 57 -10.42 4.08 -9.51
C VAL A 57 -9.44 5.23 -9.21
N LEU A 58 -9.22 6.16 -10.15
CA LEU A 58 -8.32 7.30 -9.92
C LEU A 58 -8.83 8.19 -8.79
N GLY A 59 -10.13 8.48 -8.76
CA GLY A 59 -10.75 9.30 -7.72
C GLY A 59 -10.80 8.61 -6.37
N GLU A 60 -11.05 7.29 -6.36
CA GLU A 60 -11.01 6.49 -5.14
C GLU A 60 -9.62 6.52 -4.50
N LEU A 61 -8.57 6.34 -5.31
CA LEU A 61 -7.18 6.40 -4.86
C LEU A 61 -6.81 7.80 -4.36
N LEU A 62 -7.19 8.85 -5.08
CA LEU A 62 -6.91 10.23 -4.68
C LEU A 62 -7.55 10.56 -3.33
N ILE A 63 -8.80 10.17 -3.11
CA ILE A 63 -9.46 10.36 -1.81
C ILE A 63 -8.73 9.58 -0.72
N GLY A 64 -8.34 8.32 -0.98
CA GLY A 64 -7.57 7.53 -0.02
C GLY A 64 -6.23 8.17 0.35
N ILE A 65 -5.49 8.70 -0.63
CA ILE A 65 -4.21 9.40 -0.41
C ILE A 65 -4.42 10.67 0.43
N ILE A 66 -5.41 11.50 0.06
CA ILE A 66 -5.68 12.76 0.74
C ILE A 66 -6.12 12.51 2.18
N VAL A 67 -7.13 11.65 2.38
CA VAL A 67 -7.67 11.32 3.70
C VAL A 67 -6.60 10.65 4.57
N GLY A 68 -5.85 9.69 4.01
CA GLY A 68 -4.77 9.01 4.73
C GLY A 68 -3.67 9.97 5.19
N SER A 69 -3.25 10.90 4.32
CA SER A 69 -2.24 11.91 4.66
C SER A 69 -2.74 12.84 5.76
N ILE A 70 -3.99 13.31 5.67
CA ILE A 70 -4.59 14.20 6.68
C ILE A 70 -4.69 13.49 8.03
N LEU A 71 -5.14 12.24 8.06
CA LEU A 71 -5.24 11.46 9.30
C LEU A 71 -3.87 11.22 9.93
N TYR A 72 -2.86 10.93 9.12
CA TYR A 72 -1.49 10.77 9.60
C TYR A 72 -0.94 12.07 10.22
N GLU A 73 -1.10 13.21 9.55
CA GLU A 73 -0.66 14.51 10.07
C GLU A 73 -1.45 14.95 11.31
N ALA A 74 -2.73 14.56 11.41
CA ALA A 74 -3.56 14.80 12.58
C ALA A 74 -3.18 13.94 13.81
N GLY A 75 -2.25 13.01 13.66
CA GLY A 75 -1.83 12.10 14.72
C GLY A 75 -2.84 10.98 15.02
N ASP A 76 -3.64 10.57 14.03
CA ASP A 76 -4.57 9.46 14.20
C ASP A 76 -3.80 8.14 14.41
N HIS A 77 -4.05 7.49 15.56
CA HIS A 77 -3.33 6.28 15.95
C HIS A 77 -3.53 5.12 14.98
N VAL A 78 -4.71 4.99 14.34
CA VAL A 78 -4.96 3.91 13.36
C VAL A 78 -4.20 4.19 12.07
N ALA A 79 -4.16 5.43 11.60
CA ALA A 79 -3.39 5.82 10.41
C ALA A 79 -1.88 5.63 10.60
N ILE A 80 -1.36 6.01 11.77
CA ILE A 80 0.05 5.77 12.16
C ILE A 80 0.35 4.27 12.17
N SER A 81 -0.52 3.47 12.80
CA SER A 81 -0.36 2.01 12.86
C SER A 81 -0.44 1.34 11.50
N ILE A 82 -1.33 1.78 10.61
CA ILE A 82 -1.39 1.25 9.23
C ILE A 82 -0.08 1.56 8.47
N ARG A 83 0.44 2.78 8.62
CA ARG A 83 1.68 3.20 7.95
C ARG A 83 2.90 2.40 8.40
N HIS A 84 2.98 2.08 9.70
CA HIS A 84 4.11 1.39 10.31
C HIS A 84 3.79 -0.05 10.74
N HIS A 85 2.82 -0.68 10.09
CA HIS A 85 2.32 -2.01 10.50
C HIS A 85 3.43 -3.07 10.49
N THR A 86 4.34 -3.03 9.51
CA THR A 86 5.45 -3.99 9.41
C THR A 86 6.39 -3.87 10.60
N GLU A 87 6.76 -2.65 11.00
CA GLU A 87 7.61 -2.40 12.16
C GLU A 87 6.90 -2.80 13.46
N ILE A 88 5.62 -2.50 13.58
CA ILE A 88 4.79 -2.88 14.74
C ILE A 88 4.70 -4.40 14.86
N ASP A 89 4.41 -5.11 13.77
CA ASP A 89 4.30 -6.56 13.76
C ASP A 89 5.62 -7.23 14.13
N HIS A 90 6.76 -6.72 13.63
CA HIS A 90 8.09 -7.19 14.02
C HIS A 90 8.40 -6.96 15.50
N LEU A 91 8.00 -5.81 16.06
CA LEU A 91 8.18 -5.53 17.48
C LEU A 91 7.28 -6.43 18.34
N ILE A 92 6.06 -6.73 17.91
CA ILE A 92 5.18 -7.61 18.68
C ILE A 92 5.64 -9.06 18.56
N SER A 93 5.94 -9.55 17.36
CA SER A 93 6.27 -10.96 17.13
C SER A 93 7.55 -11.40 17.83
N ASN A 94 8.50 -10.48 18.00
CA ASN A 94 9.79 -10.77 18.61
C ASN A 94 9.82 -10.49 20.12
N TYR A 95 8.89 -9.69 20.66
CA TYR A 95 9.02 -9.16 22.02
C TYR A 95 7.73 -9.17 22.86
N PHE A 96 6.55 -9.44 22.30
CA PHE A 96 5.31 -9.55 23.04
C PHE A 96 4.99 -11.03 23.35
N GLU A 97 5.81 -11.65 24.20
CA GLU A 97 5.21 -12.61 25.14
C GLU A 97 4.43 -11.80 26.18
N PRO A 98 3.20 -12.20 26.55
CA PRO A 98 2.36 -11.42 27.45
C PRO A 98 3.04 -11.24 28.82
N GLY A 99 3.47 -10.00 29.14
CA GLY A 99 4.02 -9.65 30.46
C GLY A 99 5.26 -8.74 30.49
N ILE A 100 5.82 -8.30 29.36
CA ILE A 100 7.04 -7.46 29.37
C ILE A 100 6.72 -5.97 29.59
N GLU A 101 7.34 -5.37 30.60
CA GLU A 101 7.17 -3.96 31.01
C GLU A 101 7.71 -2.94 29.99
N SER A 102 7.06 -1.77 29.92
CA SER A 102 7.38 -0.62 29.03
C SER A 102 8.84 -0.15 29.02
N HIS A 103 9.64 -0.48 30.04
CA HIS A 103 11.07 -0.12 30.13
C HIS A 103 11.98 -0.92 29.16
N SER A 104 11.51 -2.06 28.63
CA SER A 104 12.24 -2.84 27.63
C SER A 104 12.09 -2.30 26.20
N LEU A 105 10.98 -1.60 25.92
CA LEU A 105 10.66 -1.03 24.59
C LEU A 105 11.60 0.11 24.20
N GLU A 106 11.95 1.02 25.13
CA GLU A 106 12.87 2.13 24.85
C GLU A 106 14.31 1.65 24.59
N THR A 107 14.75 0.64 25.33
CA THR A 107 16.10 0.07 25.19
C THR A 107 16.25 -0.71 23.88
N GLU A 108 15.20 -1.40 23.42
CA GLU A 108 15.24 -2.17 22.19
C GLU A 108 14.98 -1.31 20.94
N LEU A 109 14.11 -0.29 21.06
CA LEU A 109 13.99 0.74 20.05
C LEU A 109 15.35 1.43 19.85
N ALA A 110 16.19 1.59 20.85
CA ALA A 110 17.54 2.15 20.65
C ALA A 110 18.41 1.31 19.68
N HIS A 111 18.23 -0.02 19.64
CA HIS A 111 19.04 -0.96 18.84
C HIS A 111 18.48 -1.28 17.45
N SER A 112 17.23 -0.89 17.15
CA SER A 112 16.64 -1.08 15.82
C SER A 112 17.12 -0.03 14.81
N ASP A 113 17.26 -0.42 13.54
CA ASP A 113 17.61 0.48 12.40
C ASP A 113 16.50 1.49 12.03
N ILE A 114 15.51 1.67 12.91
CA ILE A 114 14.35 2.53 12.70
C ILE A 114 14.78 4.01 12.87
N SER A 115 14.18 4.93 12.10
CA SER A 115 14.41 6.37 12.28
C SER A 115 14.06 6.83 13.70
N SER A 116 14.84 7.74 14.28
CA SER A 116 14.58 8.31 15.62
C SER A 116 13.21 8.95 15.75
N GLU A 117 12.66 9.47 14.66
CA GLU A 117 11.29 10.02 14.60
C GLU A 117 10.24 8.92 14.75
N THR A 118 10.39 7.82 13.99
CA THR A 118 9.49 6.67 14.05
C THR A 118 9.52 6.00 15.42
N LYS A 119 10.70 5.90 16.06
CA LYS A 119 10.83 5.39 17.44
C LYS A 119 9.97 6.19 18.41
N GLY A 120 10.04 7.52 18.37
CA GLY A 120 9.25 8.39 19.24
C GLY A 120 7.74 8.31 19.01
N ILE A 121 7.32 8.06 17.76
CA ILE A 121 5.90 7.84 17.43
C ILE A 121 5.42 6.49 17.98
N LEU A 122 6.20 5.43 17.78
CA LEU A 122 5.85 4.09 18.26
C LEU A 122 5.81 4.03 19.80
N THR A 123 6.79 4.59 20.51
CA THR A 123 6.77 4.62 21.99
C THR A 123 5.50 5.30 22.52
N LYS A 124 5.05 6.39 21.89
CA LYS A 124 3.79 7.05 22.27
C LYS A 124 2.57 6.17 22.00
N LEU A 125 2.56 5.46 20.86
CA LEU A 125 1.48 4.57 20.46
C LEU A 125 1.35 3.37 21.41
N PHE A 126 2.46 2.72 21.77
CA PHE A 126 2.48 1.55 22.68
C PHE A 126 2.12 1.92 24.12
N ASN A 127 2.43 3.15 24.54
CA ASN A 127 2.07 3.65 25.88
C ASN A 127 0.62 4.12 25.99
N ASP A 128 -0.14 4.18 24.89
CA ASP A 128 -1.57 4.51 24.93
C ASP A 128 -2.37 3.30 25.48
N ALA A 129 -3.24 3.53 26.46
CA ALA A 129 -4.12 2.52 27.03
C ALA A 129 -5.05 1.86 25.99
N LYS A 130 -5.24 2.48 24.83
CA LYS A 130 -6.04 1.97 23.71
C LYS A 130 -5.22 1.22 22.65
N TYR A 131 -3.91 1.01 22.87
CA TYR A 131 -3.02 0.38 21.88
C TYR A 131 -3.59 -0.94 21.32
N GLU A 132 -4.06 -1.85 22.19
CA GLU A 132 -4.60 -3.14 21.76
C GLU A 132 -5.80 -2.97 20.80
N GLN A 133 -6.68 -2.01 21.09
CA GLN A 133 -7.83 -1.70 20.22
C GLN A 133 -7.34 -1.15 18.88
N VAL A 134 -6.40 -0.19 18.91
CA VAL A 134 -5.82 0.39 17.69
C VAL A 134 -5.14 -0.68 16.83
N TYR A 135 -4.40 -1.60 17.45
CA TYR A 135 -3.72 -2.70 16.76
C TYR A 135 -4.71 -3.64 16.06
N LEU A 136 -5.80 -4.02 16.75
CA LEU A 136 -6.89 -4.79 16.15
C LEU A 136 -7.51 -4.04 14.96
N TYR A 137 -7.75 -2.74 15.10
CA TYR A 137 -8.38 -1.89 14.08
C TYR A 137 -7.54 -1.81 12.80
N THR A 138 -6.23 -1.72 12.94
CA THR A 138 -5.27 -1.80 11.83
C THR A 138 -5.36 -3.15 11.12
N HIS A 139 -5.36 -4.26 11.87
CA HIS A 139 -5.45 -5.61 11.30
C HIS A 139 -6.75 -5.84 10.53
N PHE A 140 -7.89 -5.39 11.06
CA PHE A 140 -9.17 -5.46 10.34
C PHE A 140 -9.11 -4.68 9.03
N THR A 141 -8.58 -3.45 9.05
CA THR A 141 -8.49 -2.61 7.84
C THR A 141 -7.60 -3.25 6.76
N LEU A 142 -6.45 -3.81 7.16
CA LEU A 142 -5.54 -4.53 6.25
C LEU A 142 -6.18 -5.79 5.68
N LEU A 143 -6.97 -6.53 6.47
CA LEU A 143 -7.72 -7.69 6.02
C LEU A 143 -8.76 -7.30 4.96
N PHE A 144 -9.56 -6.27 5.20
CA PHE A 144 -10.55 -5.79 4.22
C PHE A 144 -9.89 -5.31 2.93
N SER A 145 -8.75 -4.61 3.02
CA SER A 145 -7.97 -4.19 1.86
C SER A 145 -7.49 -5.39 1.04
N THR A 146 -6.91 -6.39 1.72
CA THR A 146 -6.40 -7.62 1.09
C THR A 146 -7.52 -8.39 0.39
N ILE A 147 -8.66 -8.56 1.05
CA ILE A 147 -9.84 -9.20 0.45
C ILE A 147 -10.33 -8.39 -0.75
N GLY A 148 -10.39 -7.06 -0.65
CA GLY A 148 -10.80 -6.18 -1.74
C GLY A 148 -9.94 -6.32 -3.00
N VAL A 149 -8.61 -6.32 -2.83
CA VAL A 149 -7.65 -6.51 -3.94
C VAL A 149 -7.76 -7.93 -4.52
N LEU A 150 -7.90 -8.95 -3.67
CA LEU A 150 -8.07 -10.34 -4.12
C LEU A 150 -9.35 -10.50 -4.96
N LEU A 151 -10.48 -9.99 -4.47
CA LEU A 151 -11.76 -10.02 -5.20
C LEU A 151 -11.69 -9.23 -6.51
N LEU A 152 -11.00 -8.09 -6.52
CA LEU A 152 -10.77 -7.29 -7.73
C LEU A 152 -9.99 -8.10 -8.78
N LEU A 153 -8.84 -8.67 -8.41
CA LEU A 153 -8.01 -9.47 -9.31
C LEU A 153 -8.75 -10.73 -9.79
N PHE A 154 -9.52 -11.36 -8.91
CA PHE A 154 -10.37 -12.48 -9.26
C PHE A 154 -11.43 -12.10 -10.29
N MET A 155 -12.14 -10.98 -10.07
CA MET A 155 -13.16 -10.50 -11.01
C MET A 155 -12.57 -10.11 -12.36
N VAL A 156 -11.40 -9.48 -12.39
CA VAL A 156 -10.63 -9.23 -13.63
C VAL A 156 -10.31 -10.55 -14.32
N GLY A 157 -9.83 -11.56 -13.58
CA GLY A 157 -9.50 -12.87 -14.12
C GLY A 157 -10.70 -13.59 -14.76
N LEU A 158 -11.89 -13.47 -14.16
CA LEU A 158 -13.13 -14.05 -14.70
C LEU A 158 -13.58 -13.42 -16.03
N GLU A 159 -13.24 -12.16 -16.27
CA GLU A 159 -13.62 -11.43 -17.48
C GLU A 159 -12.71 -11.78 -18.68
N ILE A 160 -11.52 -12.34 -18.42
CA ILE A 160 -10.52 -12.67 -19.43
C ILE A 160 -10.73 -14.08 -19.98
N ARG A 161 -10.83 -14.18 -21.30
CA ARG A 161 -10.83 -15.48 -21.99
C ARG A 161 -9.40 -16.03 -22.11
N ILE A 162 -9.02 -16.94 -21.23
CA ILE A 162 -7.69 -17.57 -21.18
C ILE A 162 -7.22 -18.08 -22.56
N LYS A 163 -8.10 -18.71 -23.35
CA LYS A 163 -7.77 -19.19 -24.70
C LYS A 163 -7.31 -18.09 -25.66
N GLU A 164 -7.85 -16.88 -25.54
CA GLU A 164 -7.45 -15.73 -26.36
C GLU A 164 -6.13 -15.13 -25.88
N MET A 165 -5.91 -15.12 -24.57
CA MET A 165 -4.65 -14.66 -23.98
C MET A 165 -3.50 -15.60 -24.36
N LEU A 166 -3.71 -16.92 -24.33
CA LEU A 166 -2.73 -17.93 -24.71
C LEU A 166 -2.32 -17.82 -26.19
N LYS A 167 -3.23 -17.47 -27.10
CA LYS A 167 -2.90 -17.20 -28.51
C LYS A 167 -1.91 -16.05 -28.67
N LEU A 168 -1.92 -15.10 -27.74
CA LEU A 168 -1.02 -13.94 -27.71
C LEU A 168 0.22 -14.18 -26.84
N GLY A 169 0.39 -15.37 -26.25
CA GLY A 169 1.39 -15.64 -25.22
C GLY A 169 2.83 -15.35 -25.64
N LYS A 170 3.22 -15.65 -26.89
CA LYS A 170 4.57 -15.32 -27.40
C LYS A 170 4.84 -13.81 -27.42
N VAL A 171 3.82 -13.03 -27.81
CA VAL A 171 3.92 -11.57 -27.86
C VAL A 171 3.93 -11.02 -26.44
N SER A 172 3.03 -11.47 -25.57
CA SER A 172 2.98 -11.08 -24.16
C SER A 172 4.28 -11.40 -23.41
N PHE A 173 4.89 -12.56 -23.65
CA PHE A 173 6.19 -12.91 -23.06
C PHE A 173 7.29 -11.94 -23.51
N SER A 174 7.34 -11.63 -24.81
CA SER A 174 8.33 -10.70 -25.35
C SER A 174 8.13 -9.28 -24.80
N LEU A 175 6.87 -8.85 -24.67
CA LEU A 175 6.51 -7.56 -24.06
C LEU A 175 6.92 -7.49 -22.60
N ALA A 176 6.64 -8.54 -21.80
CA ALA A 176 7.05 -8.61 -20.40
C ALA A 176 8.59 -8.60 -20.27
N PHE A 177 9.28 -9.45 -21.02
CA PHE A 177 10.74 -9.53 -20.95
C PHE A 177 11.42 -8.20 -21.32
N LEU A 178 10.97 -7.54 -22.39
CA LEU A 178 11.47 -6.21 -22.75
C LEU A 178 11.06 -5.15 -21.72
N GLY A 179 9.85 -5.27 -21.17
CA GLY A 179 9.29 -4.43 -20.12
C GLY A 179 10.09 -4.47 -18.81
N VAL A 180 10.66 -5.61 -18.44
CA VAL A 180 11.58 -5.72 -17.29
C VAL A 180 13.00 -5.30 -17.67
N LEU A 181 13.52 -5.86 -18.77
CA LEU A 181 14.93 -5.73 -19.13
C LEU A 181 15.33 -4.27 -19.40
N PHE A 182 14.48 -3.52 -20.10
CA PHE A 182 14.83 -2.17 -20.50
C PHE A 182 14.87 -1.18 -19.32
N PRO A 183 13.84 -1.06 -18.46
CA PRO A 183 13.91 -0.26 -17.24
C PRO A 183 15.00 -0.73 -16.28
N PHE A 184 15.26 -2.05 -16.21
CA PHE A 184 16.34 -2.59 -15.41
C PHE A 184 17.71 -2.07 -15.85
N LEU A 185 18.04 -2.23 -17.14
CA LEU A 185 19.31 -1.78 -17.68
C LEU A 185 19.46 -0.26 -17.55
N LEU A 186 18.38 0.49 -17.80
CA LEU A 186 18.38 1.94 -17.67
C LEU A 186 18.62 2.37 -16.22
N GLY A 187 17.92 1.75 -15.25
CA GLY A 187 18.11 2.01 -13.82
C GLY A 187 19.51 1.69 -13.34
N TYR A 188 20.05 0.54 -13.76
CA TYR A 188 21.42 0.14 -13.45
C TYR A 188 22.43 1.15 -14.02
N LEU A 189 22.30 1.49 -15.30
CA LEU A 189 23.25 2.36 -15.99
C LEU A 189 23.22 3.79 -15.43
N ILE A 190 22.02 4.35 -15.20
CA ILE A 190 21.86 5.66 -14.58
C ILE A 190 22.48 5.69 -13.19
N SER A 191 22.23 4.66 -12.37
CA SER A 191 22.79 4.57 -11.02
C SER A 191 24.32 4.48 -11.04
N LYS A 192 24.90 3.72 -11.96
CA LYS A 192 26.36 3.62 -12.10
C LYS A 192 27.00 4.91 -12.63
N LEU A 193 26.41 5.51 -13.65
CA LEU A 193 27.05 6.59 -14.40
C LEU A 193 26.78 7.98 -13.82
N LEU A 194 25.55 8.25 -13.38
CA LEU A 194 25.20 9.54 -12.77
C LEU A 194 25.46 9.55 -11.27
N MET A 195 25.05 8.50 -10.56
CA MET A 195 25.10 8.47 -9.09
C MET A 195 26.38 7.85 -8.53
N HIS A 196 27.23 7.25 -9.38
CA HIS A 196 28.44 6.52 -8.98
C HIS A 196 28.15 5.45 -7.90
N ALA A 197 26.95 4.85 -7.98
CA ALA A 197 26.49 3.90 -6.99
C ALA A 197 27.30 2.59 -7.03
N SER A 198 27.35 1.88 -5.89
CA SER A 198 27.89 0.53 -5.85
C SER A 198 27.07 -0.41 -6.72
N ASP A 199 27.65 -1.53 -7.14
CA ASP A 199 26.96 -2.49 -8.02
C ASP A 199 25.67 -3.00 -7.36
N ASN A 200 25.68 -3.27 -6.06
CA ASN A 200 24.51 -3.73 -5.33
C ASN A 200 23.36 -2.72 -5.39
N VAL A 201 23.66 -1.42 -5.19
CA VAL A 201 22.65 -0.35 -5.26
C VAL A 201 22.15 -0.18 -6.69
N ALA A 202 23.03 -0.27 -7.69
CA ALA A 202 22.63 -0.14 -9.10
C ALA A 202 21.76 -1.31 -9.57
N ILE A 203 22.09 -2.55 -9.18
CA ILE A 203 21.27 -3.73 -9.49
C ILE A 203 19.92 -3.61 -8.78
N PHE A 204 19.90 -3.18 -7.51
CA PHE A 204 18.66 -2.93 -6.77
C PHE A 204 17.80 -1.83 -7.43
N MET A 205 18.41 -0.75 -7.92
CA MET A 205 17.68 0.30 -8.63
C MET A 205 17.13 -0.19 -9.98
N GLY A 206 17.92 -0.93 -10.76
CA GLY A 206 17.43 -1.56 -11.98
C GLY A 206 16.24 -2.49 -11.69
N ALA A 207 16.39 -3.33 -10.67
CA ALA A 207 15.37 -4.28 -10.24
C ALA A 207 14.03 -3.63 -9.88
N THR A 208 14.09 -2.56 -9.07
CA THR A 208 12.90 -1.85 -8.61
C THR A 208 12.19 -1.11 -9.73
N LEU A 209 12.90 -0.62 -10.75
CA LEU A 209 12.28 -0.01 -11.94
C LEU A 209 11.68 -1.03 -12.91
N GLY A 210 12.16 -2.27 -12.89
CA GLY A 210 11.67 -3.35 -13.76
C GLY A 210 10.39 -4.04 -13.27
N ALA A 211 9.98 -3.83 -12.01
CA ALA A 211 8.81 -4.50 -11.44
C ALA A 211 7.51 -3.70 -11.69
N THR A 212 6.49 -4.35 -12.27
CA THR A 212 5.17 -3.72 -12.53
C THR A 212 4.07 -4.28 -11.62
N SER A 213 3.00 -3.51 -11.35
CA SER A 213 1.80 -3.97 -10.64
C SER A 213 0.57 -4.06 -11.57
N ILE A 214 -0.04 -5.24 -11.67
CA ILE A 214 -1.21 -5.49 -12.53
C ILE A 214 -2.52 -4.93 -11.97
N GLY A 215 -2.67 -4.82 -10.64
CA GLY A 215 -3.97 -4.63 -9.99
C GLY A 215 -4.68 -3.34 -10.37
N ILE A 216 -3.97 -2.21 -10.35
CA ILE A 216 -4.54 -0.91 -10.72
C ILE A 216 -4.75 -0.82 -12.23
N THR A 217 -3.79 -1.25 -13.04
CA THR A 217 -3.90 -1.23 -14.51
C THR A 217 -5.11 -2.04 -14.98
N ALA A 218 -5.29 -3.26 -14.46
CA ALA A 218 -6.44 -4.10 -14.78
C ALA A 218 -7.77 -3.43 -14.39
N ARG A 219 -7.80 -2.79 -13.23
CA ARG A 219 -8.97 -2.04 -12.77
C ARG A 219 -9.28 -0.86 -13.68
N VAL A 220 -8.27 -0.08 -14.08
CA VAL A 220 -8.44 1.04 -15.01
C VAL A 220 -8.99 0.57 -16.36
N LEU A 221 -8.46 -0.52 -16.93
CA LEU A 221 -8.93 -1.08 -18.19
C LEU A 221 -10.37 -1.61 -18.10
N LYS A 222 -10.72 -2.21 -16.95
CA LYS A 222 -12.08 -2.66 -16.65
C LYS A 222 -13.05 -1.51 -16.54
N ASP A 223 -12.71 -0.50 -15.76
CA ASP A 223 -13.50 0.71 -15.54
C ASP A 223 -13.71 1.49 -16.83
N ALA A 224 -12.72 1.47 -17.73
CA ALA A 224 -12.81 2.03 -19.08
C ALA A 224 -13.55 1.12 -20.08
N ASN A 225 -14.01 -0.07 -19.67
CA ASN A 225 -14.71 -1.05 -20.49
C ASN A 225 -13.93 -1.51 -21.74
N VAL A 226 -12.59 -1.59 -21.64
CA VAL A 226 -11.70 -1.94 -22.76
C VAL A 226 -11.00 -3.29 -22.56
N LEU A 227 -11.39 -4.13 -21.61
CA LEU A 227 -10.73 -5.44 -21.38
C LEU A 227 -10.78 -6.40 -22.58
N HIS A 228 -11.75 -6.20 -23.48
CA HIS A 228 -11.99 -7.08 -24.61
C HIS A 228 -11.04 -6.81 -25.81
N ILE A 229 -10.39 -5.65 -25.89
CA ILE A 229 -9.50 -5.30 -27.00
C ILE A 229 -8.17 -6.05 -26.90
N LYS A 230 -7.44 -6.12 -28.02
CA LYS A 230 -6.21 -6.91 -28.12
C LYS A 230 -5.11 -6.34 -27.21
N GLU A 231 -5.03 -5.02 -27.12
CA GLU A 231 -4.04 -4.27 -26.36
C GLU A 231 -4.17 -4.57 -24.86
N SER A 232 -5.40 -4.54 -24.31
CA SER A 232 -5.67 -4.91 -22.92
C SER A 232 -5.28 -6.36 -22.61
N LYS A 233 -5.59 -7.30 -23.52
CA LYS A 233 -5.20 -8.71 -23.37
C LYS A 233 -3.69 -8.90 -23.40
N LEU A 234 -2.98 -8.12 -24.22
CA LEU A 234 -1.52 -8.13 -24.26
C LEU A 234 -0.92 -7.59 -22.96
N ILE A 235 -1.44 -6.47 -22.44
CA ILE A 235 -1.01 -5.87 -21.17
C ILE A 235 -1.23 -6.85 -20.01
N LEU A 236 -2.42 -7.42 -19.89
CA LEU A 236 -2.75 -8.37 -18.83
C LEU A 236 -1.94 -9.66 -18.95
N GLY A 237 -1.77 -10.18 -20.16
CA GLY A 237 -0.96 -11.37 -20.41
C GLY A 237 0.53 -11.14 -20.15
N ALA A 238 1.05 -9.95 -20.46
CA ALA A 238 2.43 -9.58 -20.16
C ALA A 238 2.64 -9.45 -18.64
N ALA A 239 1.70 -8.83 -17.94
CA ALA A 239 1.79 -8.63 -16.49
C ALA A 239 1.84 -9.95 -15.69
N VAL A 240 1.15 -11.01 -16.13
CA VAL A 240 1.29 -12.34 -15.50
C VAL A 240 2.71 -12.91 -15.65
N VAL A 241 3.35 -12.71 -16.80
CA VAL A 241 4.74 -13.11 -17.02
C VAL A 241 5.68 -12.22 -16.19
N ASP A 242 5.37 -10.93 -16.11
CA ASP A 242 6.10 -9.92 -15.34
C ASP A 242 6.18 -10.29 -13.85
N ASP A 243 5.06 -10.71 -13.24
CA ASP A 243 5.03 -11.15 -11.84
C ASP A 243 5.98 -12.34 -11.58
N ILE A 244 6.05 -13.30 -12.51
CA ILE A 244 6.97 -14.44 -12.40
C ILE A 244 8.42 -13.97 -12.51
N LEU A 245 8.72 -13.12 -13.51
CA LEU A 245 10.07 -12.56 -13.71
C LEU A 245 10.50 -11.71 -12.51
N GLY A 246 9.59 -10.91 -11.95
CA GLY A 246 9.79 -10.10 -10.76
C GLY A 246 10.12 -10.94 -9.54
N LEU A 247 9.38 -12.03 -9.29
CA LEU A 247 9.68 -12.96 -8.19
C LEU A 247 11.04 -13.65 -8.36
N VAL A 248 11.40 -14.07 -9.57
CA VAL A 248 12.73 -14.63 -9.85
C VAL A 248 13.83 -13.62 -9.58
N LEU A 249 13.64 -12.39 -10.04
CA LEU A 249 14.60 -11.30 -9.87
C LEU A 249 14.75 -10.91 -8.39
N LEU A 250 13.66 -10.84 -7.64
CA LEU A 250 13.68 -10.65 -6.18
C LEU A 250 14.40 -11.80 -5.46
N ALA A 251 14.18 -13.05 -5.87
CA ALA A 251 14.87 -14.21 -5.29
C ALA A 251 16.40 -14.13 -5.50
N VAL A 252 16.84 -13.75 -6.69
CA VAL A 252 18.27 -13.55 -7.01
C VAL A 252 18.88 -12.44 -6.16
N LEU A 253 18.19 -11.30 -6.02
CA LEU A 253 18.65 -10.19 -5.18
C LEU A 253 18.76 -10.59 -3.71
N SER A 254 17.74 -11.30 -3.21
CA SER A 254 17.74 -11.78 -1.83
C SER A 254 18.92 -12.72 -1.56
N LEU A 255 19.20 -13.66 -2.47
CA LEU A 255 20.35 -14.56 -2.38
C LEU A 255 21.69 -13.80 -2.38
N GLN A 256 21.83 -12.77 -3.23
CA GLN A 256 23.04 -11.93 -3.22
C GLN A 256 23.18 -11.20 -1.90
N ASN A 257 22.11 -10.59 -1.39
CA ASN A 257 22.15 -9.84 -0.13
C ASN A 257 22.45 -10.74 1.08
N ILE A 258 22.01 -12.01 1.06
CA ILE A 258 22.36 -13.04 2.06
C ILE A 258 23.84 -13.43 1.97
N THR A 259 24.44 -13.42 0.77
CA THR A 259 25.86 -13.79 0.57
C THR A 259 26.84 -12.71 1.05
N PHE A 260 26.37 -11.48 1.30
CA PHE A 260 27.17 -10.34 1.75
C PHE A 260 26.95 -9.95 3.22
N ARG A 261 26.21 -10.76 4.00
CA ARG A 261 26.13 -10.66 5.46
C ARG A 261 27.08 -11.65 6.14
#